data_AF-A0A9D9D797-F1
#
_entry.id   AF-A0A9D9D797-F1
#
_cell.length_a   1.000
_cell.length_b   1.000
_cell.length_c   1.000
_cell.angle_alpha   90.00
_cell.angle_beta   90.00
_cell.angle_gamma   90.00
#
_symmetry.space_group_name_H-M   'P 1'
#
loop_
_entity.id
_entity.type
_entity.pdbx_description
1 polymer ?
#
loop_
_entity_poly.entity_id
_entity_poly.type
_entity_poly.pdbx_seq_one_letter_code
_entity_poly.pdbx_strand_id
1 'polypeptide(L)' 'HLITGLQCPGCGITTMIVDIFSFDFKGAFIANQFIFITWPLIVFEIFYLSYNKNKNKINNIVLVIYLACLISFGLIRNL' A
#
# COMPACT_ATOMS: atom_id res chain seq x y z
N HIS A 1 -5.51 -3.68 22.30
CA HIS A 1 -6.67 -4.57 22.37
C HIS A 1 -7.12 -4.92 20.95
N LEU A 2 -6.85 -6.18 20.55
CA LEU A 2 -7.40 -6.85 19.38
C LEU A 2 -8.93 -6.93 19.52
N ILE A 3 -9.68 -6.48 18.53
CA ILE A 3 -11.11 -6.82 18.41
C ILE A 3 -11.34 -7.84 17.27
N THR A 4 -10.37 -8.02 16.38
CA THR A 4 -10.37 -9.11 15.40
C THR A 4 -8.93 -9.60 15.32
N GLY A 5 -8.66 -10.90 15.30
CA GLY A 5 -7.32 -11.46 15.04
C GLY A 5 -6.82 -11.21 13.60
N LEU A 6 -7.40 -10.22 12.92
CA LEU A 6 -7.17 -9.88 11.53
C LEU A 6 -6.14 -8.74 11.51
N GLN A 7 -4.94 -8.99 10.95
CA GLN A 7 -3.99 -7.91 10.69
C GLN A 7 -4.59 -6.99 9.63
N CYS A 8 -5.27 -5.91 10.05
CA CYS A 8 -5.86 -4.98 9.12
C CYS A 8 -4.77 -4.43 8.18
N PRO A 9 -5.08 -4.21 6.88
CA PRO A 9 -4.09 -3.76 5.91
C PRO A 9 -3.40 -2.46 6.35
N GLY A 10 -4.11 -1.59 7.07
CA GLY A 10 -3.55 -0.37 7.67
C GLY A 10 -2.46 -0.61 8.72
N CYS A 11 -2.59 -1.64 9.57
CA CYS A 11 -1.56 -1.97 10.56
C CYS A 11 -0.25 -2.43 9.91
N GLY A 12 -0.35 -3.19 8.82
CA GLY A 12 0.81 -3.59 8.02
C GLY A 12 1.51 -2.40 7.33
N ILE A 13 0.74 -1.41 6.85
CA ILE A 13 1.30 -0.19 6.24
C ILE A 13 2.05 0.65 7.26
N THR A 14 1.45 0.92 8.42
CA THR A 14 2.10 1.71 9.47
C THR A 14 3.37 1.04 9.96
N THR A 15 3.33 -0.28 10.18
CA THR A 15 4.52 -1.07 10.58
C THR A 15 5.59 -1.01 9.50
N MET A 16 5.23 -1.19 8.22
CA MET A 16 6.17 -1.06 7.10
C MET A 16 6.86 0.31 7.09
N ILE A 17 6.10 1.39 7.29
CA ILE A 17 6.65 2.76 7.30
C ILE A 17 7.61 2.95 8.48
N VAL A 18 7.24 2.49 9.68
CA VAL A 18 8.09 2.57 10.88
C VAL A 18 9.39 1.79 10.68
N ASP A 19 9.32 0.60 10.09
CA ASP A 19 10.49 -0.24 9.81
C ASP A 19 11.39 0.40 8.75
N ILE A 20 10.83 1.01 7.71
CA ILE A 20 11.60 1.79 6.71
C ILE A 20 12.37 2.93 7.40
N PHE A 21 11.71 3.71 8.28
CA PHE A 21 12.38 4.79 9.02
C PHE A 21 13.42 4.29 10.02
N SER A 22 13.27 3.06 10.49
CA SER A 22 14.22 2.38 11.38
C SER A 22 15.37 1.70 10.61
N PHE A 23 15.40 1.84 9.28
CA PHE A 23 16.33 1.13 8.37
C PHE A 23 16.22 -0.40 8.41
N ASP A 24 15.10 -0.95 8.91
CA ASP A 24 14.80 -2.38 8.86
C ASP A 24 13.97 -2.71 7.61
N PHE A 25 14.64 -2.84 6.47
CA PHE A 25 13.97 -3.20 5.21
C PHE A 25 13.36 -4.60 5.23
N LYS A 26 13.89 -5.51 6.05
CA LYS A 26 13.37 -6.87 6.16
C LYS A 26 12.04 -6.88 6.92
N GLY A 27 11.98 -6.18 8.05
CA GLY A 27 10.75 -5.92 8.79
C GLY A 27 9.72 -5.25 7.89
N ALA A 28 10.12 -4.20 7.17
CA ALA A 28 9.24 -3.48 6.27
C ALA A 28 8.64 -4.37 5.17
N PHE A 29 9.46 -5.21 4.53
CA PHE A 29 8.99 -6.14 3.51
C PHE A 29 7.97 -7.13 4.09
N ILE A 30 8.25 -7.72 5.25
CA ILE A 30 7.34 -8.68 5.91
C ILE A 30 6.02 -7.98 6.31
N ALA A 31 6.10 -6.75 6.80
CA ALA A 31 4.95 -5.98 7.25
C ALA A 31 3.96 -5.66 6.12
N ASN A 32 4.43 -5.35 4.90
CA ASN A 32 3.57 -5.18 3.73
C ASN A 32 4.32 -5.34 2.40
N GLN A 33 4.47 -6.58 1.92
CA GLN A 33 5.20 -6.89 0.69
C GLN A 33 4.62 -6.18 -0.54
N PHE A 34 3.29 -6.08 -0.64
CA PHE A 34 2.64 -5.47 -1.80
C PHE A 34 3.05 -4.01 -1.92
N ILE A 35 2.82 -3.20 -0.88
CA ILE A 35 3.19 -1.77 -0.91
C ILE A 35 4.70 -1.59 -0.92
N PHE A 36 5.47 -2.44 -0.25
CA PHE A 36 6.93 -2.36 -0.28
C PHE A 36 7.50 -2.59 -1.70
N ILE A 37 6.80 -3.31 -2.58
CA ILE A 37 7.22 -3.45 -3.98
C ILE A 37 6.63 -2.32 -4.83
N THR A 38 5.38 -1.92 -4.59
CA THR A 38 4.65 -0.97 -5.44
C THR A 38 4.74 0.49 -4.99
N TRP A 39 5.45 0.82 -3.90
CA TRP A 39 5.59 2.20 -3.44
C TRP A 39 6.11 3.19 -4.50
N PRO A 40 6.97 2.82 -5.48
CA PRO A 40 7.36 3.75 -6.53
C PRO A 40 6.17 4.18 -7.40
N LEU A 41 5.19 3.31 -7.62
CA LEU A 41 3.95 3.66 -8.33
C LEU A 41 3.11 4.65 -7.53
N ILE A 42 3.02 4.48 -6.21
CA ILE A 42 2.29 5.42 -5.34
C ILE A 42 2.95 6.79 -5.39
N VAL A 43 4.28 6.85 -5.29
CA VAL A 43 5.04 8.10 -5.36
C VAL A 43 4.86 8.76 -6.73
N PHE A 44 4.98 8.00 -7.82
CA PHE A 44 4.75 8.48 -9.17
C PHE A 44 3.35 9.09 -9.32
N GLU A 45 2.32 8.41 -8.79
CA GLU A 45 0.95 8.88 -8.84
C GLU A 45 0.74 10.21 -8.11
N ILE A 46 1.33 10.35 -6.91
CA ILE A 46 1.27 11.59 -6.13
C ILE A 46 1.88 12.74 -6.93
N PHE A 47 3.04 12.52 -7.56
CA PHE A 47 3.66 13.52 -8.42
C PHE A 47 2.80 13.81 -9.66
N TYR A 48 2.31 12.79 -10.34
CA TYR A 48 1.46 12.93 -11.52
C TYR A 48 0.22 13.78 -11.24
N LEU A 49 -0.48 13.54 -10.13
CA LEU A 49 -1.64 14.33 -9.71
C LEU A 49 -1.29 15.76 -9.30
N SER A 50 -0.08 15.98 -8.75
CA SER A 50 0.41 17.30 -8.37
C SER A 50 0.71 18.18 -9.59
N TYR A 51 1.31 17.59 -10.64
CA TYR A 51 1.66 18.29 -11.88
C TYR A 51 0.51 18.34 -12.89
N ASN A 52 -0.34 17.31 -12.93
CA ASN A 52 -1.43 17.19 -13.88
C ASN A 52 -2.77 17.09 -13.16
N LYS A 53 -3.44 18.23 -12.99
CA LYS A 53 -4.77 18.30 -12.35
C LYS A 53 -5.91 17.72 -13.21
N ASN A 54 -5.64 17.37 -14.46
CA ASN A 54 -6.64 16.76 -15.33
C ASN A 54 -6.87 15.30 -14.96
N LYS A 55 -8.09 14.99 -14.54
CA LYS A 55 -8.51 13.64 -14.20
C LYS A 55 -8.55 12.76 -15.45
N ASN A 56 -7.59 11.86 -15.58
CA ASN A 56 -7.58 10.85 -16.63
C ASN A 56 -8.43 9.63 -16.19
N LYS A 57 -9.41 9.23 -17.00
CA LYS A 57 -10.27 8.06 -16.73
C LYS A 57 -9.46 6.76 -16.63
N ILE A 58 -8.43 6.60 -17.46
CA ILE A 58 -7.57 5.41 -17.45
C ILE A 58 -6.83 5.31 -16.12
N ASN A 59 -6.27 6.43 -15.67
CA ASN A 59 -5.55 6.50 -14.40
C ASN A 59 -6.45 6.12 -13.22
N ASN A 60 -7.69 6.62 -13.22
CA ASN A 60 -8.68 6.25 -12.20
C ASN A 60 -9.00 4.74 -12.20
N ILE A 61 -9.12 4.12 -13.38
CA ILE A 61 -9.35 2.67 -13.49
C ILE A 61 -8.14 1.90 -12.93
N VAL A 62 -6.92 2.31 -13.27
CA VAL A 62 -5.69 1.71 -12.74
C VAL A 62 -5.64 1.80 -11.21
N LEU A 63 -5.98 2.95 -10.62
CA LEU A 63 -6.02 3.12 -9.18
C LEU A 63 -7.09 2.26 -8.50
N VAL A 64 -8.27 2.12 -9.10
CA VAL A 64 -9.31 1.23 -8.59
C VAL A 64 -8.85 -0.24 -8.61
N ILE A 65 -8.24 -0.68 -9.70
CA ILE A 65 -7.67 -2.04 -9.80
C ILE A 65 -6.57 -2.23 -8.75
N TYR A 66 -5.71 -1.24 -8.58
CA TYR A 66 -4.64 -1.25 -7.58
C TYR A 66 -5.19 -1.39 -6.15
N LEU A 67 -6.21 -0.61 -5.80
CA LEU A 67 -6.89 -0.71 -4.50
C LEU A 67 -7.54 -2.08 -4.30
N ALA A 68 -8.19 -2.62 -5.32
CA ALA A 68 -8.77 -3.96 -5.26
C ALA A 68 -7.68 -5.03 -5.03
N CYS A 69 -6.53 -4.92 -5.70
CA CYS A 69 -5.39 -5.82 -5.49
C CYS A 69 -4.82 -5.70 -4.07
N LEU A 70 -4.66 -4.47 -3.56
CA LEU A 70 -4.16 -4.21 -2.21
C LEU A 70 -5.08 -4.83 -1.14
N ILE A 71 -6.40 -4.64 -1.29
CA ILE A 71 -7.39 -5.22 -0.38
C ILE A 71 -7.35 -6.75 -0.48
N SER A 72 -7.33 -7.30 -1.70
CA SER A 72 -7.26 -8.75 -1.93
C SER A 72 -6.00 -9.36 -1.31
N PHE A 73 -4.84 -8.71 -1.45
CA PHE A 73 -3.59 -9.13 -0.80
C PHE A 73 -3.73 -9.13 0.72
N GLY A 74 -4.30 -8.06 1.30
CA GLY A 74 -4.56 -7.96 2.73
C GLY A 74 -5.50 -9.06 3.24
N LEU A 75 -6.50 -9.44 2.45
CA LEU A 75 -7.42 -10.54 2.77
C LEU A 75 -6.73 -11.90 2.66
N ILE A 76 -6.00 -12.18 1.57
CA ILE A 76 -5.30 -13.46 1.34
C ILE A 76 -4.27 -13.73 2.44
N ARG A 77 -3.52 -12.70 2.86
CA ARG A 77 -2.51 -12.85 3.93
C ARG A 77 -3.12 -13.17 5.29
N ASN A 78 -4.40 -12.89 5.45
CA ASN A 78 -5.09 -12.85 6.72
C ASN A 78 -6.18 -13.93 6.84
N LEU A 79 -6.35 -14.73 5.77
CA LEU A 79 -7.10 -15.98 5.75
C LEU A 79 -6.14 -17.13 6.11
#